data_AF-A0A154VLQ7-F1
#
_entry.id   AF-A0A154VLQ7-F1
#
_cell.length_a   1.000
_cell.length_b   1.000
_cell.length_c   1.000
_cell.angle_alpha   90.00
_cell.angle_beta   90.00
_cell.angle_gamma   90.00
#
_symmetry.space_group_name_H-M   'P 1'
#
loop_
_entity.id
_entity.type
_entity.pdbx_description
1 polymer ?
#
loop_
_entity_poly.entity_id
_entity_poly.type
_entity_poly.pdbx_seq_one_letter_code
_entity_poly.pdbx_strand_id
1 'polypeptide(L)'
;MTENDTEKMGGFIAREHHKLRFTELCETFFARLVLMKCPDPKLERTITVQLSLCDFFRKVSKEALVSSLAAETIRHTHKMSELVGDALSALTGVEMSPTGEEKTLLEHYQDHIATRLKWLETGSEVDELAPCVERVSCAEVDGLQVFDIAVCPKVLCEEVSKRIPFALELSSKLLMLLATAQNRPGDSGPRIDFRKQVELLVNQLDERFDTTGETEFTLLSNRIPFRWAIQVFDNMDLTMLGIGTSGLEDKILLPLFLEVNGYLDLIDLDLESDPRERNDVVVRYFVRRPAKQNIFGAVDAGLSPQTRSLLNETELVLYHRLHQHVRQGLVFGGKAELEQSFGAICSGLLRRASFCIEEPSLMRELAEVWLEQHKDEKTLQIEDKFFLPFIYERLRSEFGARVVKKPERFGGEADILFDDSIPIELKVRRGRKKPIDLADIEKAFPPGGQAASYAAISRLGFVLVLDLPEEDASVVSLENCVTTLERRYPEDAMYPTCIVVIVFRCVARSPSKSR
;
A
#
# COMPACT_ATOMS: atom_id res chain seq x y z
N MET A 1 -5.63 25.98 45.50
CA MET A 1 -5.61 25.80 44.04
C MET A 1 -4.62 26.80 43.49
N THR A 2 -3.40 26.33 43.28
CA THR A 2 -2.22 27.08 42.81
C THR A 2 -1.64 26.24 41.68
N GLU A 3 -1.20 26.91 40.62
CA GLU A 3 -0.77 26.38 39.30
C GLU A 3 0.45 25.43 39.29
N ASN A 4 0.90 24.90 40.42
CA ASN A 4 2.21 24.23 40.52
C ASN A 4 2.19 22.69 40.62
N ASP A 5 1.04 22.03 40.49
CA ASP A 5 0.96 20.56 40.60
C ASP A 5 0.32 19.91 39.35
N THR A 6 0.67 20.38 38.14
CA THR A 6 0.57 19.49 36.98
C THR A 6 1.85 18.66 36.94
N GLU A 7 1.73 17.45 37.46
CA GLU A 7 2.76 16.44 37.57
C GLU A 7 3.62 16.37 36.30
N LYS A 8 4.94 16.48 36.49
CA LYS A 8 6.00 16.11 35.56
C LYS A 8 5.95 14.60 35.26
N MET A 9 4.84 14.10 34.73
CA MET A 9 4.75 12.75 34.18
C MET A 9 5.04 12.81 32.69
N GLY A 10 6.02 12.02 32.23
CA GLY A 10 6.21 11.74 30.81
C GLY A 10 4.89 11.32 30.18
N GLY A 11 4.55 11.91 29.04
CA GLY A 11 3.26 11.73 28.38
C GLY A 11 3.38 11.76 26.87
N PHE A 12 2.30 11.36 26.19
CA PHE A 12 2.17 11.53 24.75
C PHE A 12 1.58 12.91 24.50
N ILE A 13 2.30 13.78 23.80
CA ILE A 13 1.74 15.06 23.40
C ILE A 13 1.38 14.97 21.92
N ALA A 14 0.08 15.04 21.62
CA ALA A 14 -0.42 15.44 20.31
C ALA A 14 -0.28 16.96 20.20
N ARG A 15 0.96 17.46 20.17
CA ARG A 15 1.19 18.91 20.06
C ARG A 15 0.82 19.32 18.65
N GLU A 16 0.14 20.45 18.52
CA GLU A 16 -0.09 21.12 17.25
C GLU A 16 1.15 20.99 16.35
N HIS A 17 0.90 20.54 15.12
CA HIS A 17 1.83 20.17 14.08
C HIS A 17 3.21 20.85 14.22
N HIS A 18 4.27 20.14 14.66
CA HIS A 18 5.60 20.70 14.40
C HIS A 18 5.73 20.82 12.90
N LYS A 19 6.00 22.04 12.49
CA LYS A 19 6.02 22.44 11.10
C LYS A 19 7.29 21.88 10.47
N LEU A 20 7.14 21.29 9.30
CA LEU A 20 8.24 20.69 8.56
C LEU A 20 9.03 21.81 7.87
N ARG A 21 10.35 21.79 7.98
CA ARG A 21 11.21 22.72 7.25
C ARG A 21 11.56 22.17 5.87
N PHE A 22 11.80 23.05 4.89
CA PHE A 22 12.29 22.60 3.57
C PHE A 22 13.59 21.81 3.68
N THR A 23 14.48 22.19 4.60
CA THR A 23 15.75 21.50 4.86
C THR A 23 15.60 20.10 5.47
N GLU A 24 14.40 19.74 5.94
CA GLU A 24 14.08 18.41 6.48
C GLU A 24 13.57 17.45 5.39
N LEU A 25 13.39 17.92 4.16
CA LEU A 25 13.23 17.06 2.99
C LEU A 25 14.56 16.34 2.74
N CYS A 26 14.59 15.04 2.99
CA CYS A 26 15.78 14.20 2.86
C CYS A 26 16.01 13.76 1.40
N GLU A 27 17.23 13.35 1.10
CA GLU A 27 17.68 12.85 -0.21
C GLU A 27 16.81 11.72 -0.78
N THR A 28 16.20 10.89 0.07
CA THR A 28 15.27 9.85 -0.37
C THR A 28 13.96 10.43 -0.95
N PHE A 29 13.49 11.56 -0.41
CA PHE A 29 12.38 12.32 -0.99
C PHE A 29 12.74 12.87 -2.38
N PHE A 30 13.95 13.43 -2.52
CA PHE A 30 14.47 13.89 -3.81
C PHE A 30 14.61 12.76 -4.82
N ALA A 31 15.12 11.60 -4.40
CA ALA A 31 15.25 10.42 -5.24
C ALA A 31 13.88 9.97 -5.78
N ARG A 32 12.83 10.01 -4.95
CA ARG A 32 11.46 9.70 -5.42
C ARG A 32 10.96 10.72 -6.44
N LEU A 33 11.22 12.02 -6.25
CA LEU A 33 10.88 13.06 -7.23
C LEU A 33 11.58 12.84 -8.56
N VAL A 34 12.87 12.52 -8.55
CA VAL A 34 13.64 12.15 -9.76
C VAL A 34 12.99 10.95 -10.45
N LEU A 35 12.62 9.92 -9.68
CA LEU A 35 11.97 8.72 -10.19
C LEU A 35 10.59 9.01 -10.83
N MET A 36 9.83 10.00 -10.32
CA MET A 36 8.57 10.43 -10.94
C MET A 36 8.75 11.07 -12.32
N LYS A 37 9.93 11.63 -12.60
CA LYS A 37 10.23 12.23 -13.91
C LYS A 37 10.78 11.21 -14.90
N CYS A 38 11.07 9.99 -14.46
CA CYS A 38 11.44 8.90 -15.35
C CYS A 38 10.20 8.38 -16.09
N PRO A 39 10.25 8.18 -17.42
CA PRO A 39 9.11 7.72 -18.21
C PRO A 39 8.73 6.26 -17.91
N ASP A 40 9.71 5.44 -17.51
CA ASP A 40 9.52 4.05 -17.08
C ASP A 40 10.49 3.73 -15.94
N PRO A 41 10.02 3.34 -14.75
CA PRO A 41 10.88 2.97 -13.63
C PRO A 41 11.67 1.68 -13.87
N LYS A 42 11.30 0.87 -14.87
CA LYS A 42 11.98 -0.40 -15.21
C LYS A 42 13.07 -0.24 -16.26
N LEU A 43 13.29 0.97 -16.76
CA LEU A 43 14.25 1.24 -17.81
C LEU A 43 15.69 0.94 -17.32
N GLU A 44 16.41 0.10 -18.08
CA GLU A 44 17.78 -0.33 -17.72
C GLU A 44 18.88 0.56 -18.30
N ARG A 45 18.51 1.55 -19.14
CA ARG A 45 19.45 2.51 -19.73
C ARG A 45 19.42 3.83 -18.98
N THR A 46 20.56 4.50 -18.95
CA THR A 46 20.70 5.86 -18.45
C THR A 46 19.89 6.84 -19.31
N ILE A 47 19.16 7.71 -18.63
CA ILE A 47 18.45 8.85 -19.22
C ILE A 47 18.82 10.12 -18.44
N THR A 48 18.52 11.28 -19.02
CA THR A 48 18.63 12.55 -18.31
C THR A 48 17.23 13.07 -17.99
N VAL A 49 17.00 13.37 -16.72
CA VAL A 49 15.79 14.05 -16.25
C VAL A 49 16.17 15.41 -15.67
N GLN A 50 15.31 16.40 -15.86
CA GLN A 50 15.52 17.74 -15.33
C GLN A 50 14.76 17.93 -14.03
N LEU A 51 15.38 18.51 -13.03
CA LEU A 51 14.74 18.92 -11.77
C LEU A 51 15.03 20.40 -11.49
N SER A 52 14.05 21.13 -10.98
CA SER A 52 14.19 22.52 -10.57
C SER A 52 13.25 22.82 -9.41
N LEU A 53 13.35 24.01 -8.80
CA LEU A 53 12.45 24.41 -7.72
C LEU A 53 10.97 24.42 -8.13
N CYS A 54 10.67 24.65 -9.42
CA CYS A 54 9.32 24.61 -9.96
C CYS A 54 8.66 23.23 -9.83
N ASP A 55 9.44 22.15 -9.77
CA ASP A 55 8.91 20.79 -9.61
C ASP A 55 8.35 20.53 -8.21
N PHE A 56 8.77 21.34 -7.23
CA PHE A 56 8.27 21.32 -5.87
C PHE A 56 7.04 22.23 -5.74
N PHE A 57 7.12 23.47 -6.25
CA PHE A 57 6.06 24.47 -6.11
C PHE A 57 5.23 24.63 -7.40
N ARG A 58 4.59 23.54 -7.85
CA ARG A 58 3.93 23.47 -9.16
C ARG A 58 2.73 24.40 -9.34
N LYS A 59 2.17 24.94 -8.25
CA LYS A 59 1.07 25.91 -8.27
C LYS A 59 1.51 27.35 -8.57
N VAL A 60 2.82 27.62 -8.57
CA VAL A 60 3.38 28.97 -8.72
C VAL A 60 4.13 29.03 -10.05
N SER A 61 3.92 30.09 -10.83
CA SER A 61 4.67 30.26 -12.08
C SER A 61 6.16 30.48 -11.80
N LYS A 62 7.02 30.12 -12.76
CA LYS A 62 8.47 30.29 -12.66
C LYS A 62 8.84 31.73 -12.30
N GLU A 63 8.25 32.70 -13.00
CA GLU A 63 8.55 34.13 -12.83
C GLU A 63 8.14 34.63 -11.44
N ALA A 64 6.96 34.22 -10.97
CA ALA A 64 6.49 34.57 -9.64
C ALA A 64 7.35 33.93 -8.54
N LEU A 65 7.78 32.69 -8.73
CA LEU A 65 8.64 31.96 -7.80
C LEU A 65 10.01 32.64 -7.68
N VAL A 66 10.69 32.89 -8.80
CA VAL A 66 12.02 33.54 -8.81
C VAL A 66 11.93 34.95 -8.22
N SER A 67 10.96 35.75 -8.67
CA SER A 67 10.82 37.13 -8.20
C SER A 67 10.49 37.24 -6.71
N SER A 68 9.66 36.34 -6.17
CA SER A 68 9.27 36.40 -4.75
C SER A 68 10.38 35.92 -3.83
N LEU A 69 11.08 34.85 -4.20
CA LEU A 69 12.10 34.23 -3.34
C LEU A 69 13.46 34.94 -3.40
N ALA A 70 13.81 35.56 -4.52
CA ALA A 70 15.03 36.36 -4.63
C ALA A 70 14.93 37.69 -3.85
N ALA A 71 13.72 38.16 -3.56
CA ALA A 71 13.48 39.40 -2.82
C ALA A 71 13.54 39.25 -1.30
N GLU A 72 13.50 38.01 -0.79
CA GLU A 72 13.49 37.72 0.64
C GLU A 72 14.86 37.19 1.08
N THR A 73 15.49 37.82 2.08
CA THR A 73 16.73 37.32 2.69
C THR A 73 16.46 36.62 4.00
N ILE A 74 17.25 35.58 4.26
CA ILE A 74 17.16 34.78 5.47
C ILE A 74 18.54 34.61 6.06
N ARG A 75 18.59 34.46 7.38
CA ARG A 75 19.78 34.00 8.06
C ARG A 75 19.75 32.47 8.13
N HIS A 76 20.67 31.82 7.44
CA HIS A 76 20.75 30.37 7.42
C HIS A 76 21.52 29.86 8.64
N THR A 77 20.86 29.09 9.48
CA THR A 77 21.44 28.46 10.67
C THR A 77 21.29 26.94 10.56
N HIS A 78 22.38 26.19 10.77
CA HIS A 78 22.32 24.73 10.76
C HIS A 78 21.50 24.23 11.96
N LYS A 79 20.57 23.28 11.75
CA LYS A 79 19.74 22.69 12.82
C LYS A 79 20.55 22.16 14.01
N MET A 80 21.74 21.59 13.78
CA MET A 80 22.63 21.18 14.87
C MET A 80 23.23 22.36 15.62
N SER A 81 23.54 23.47 14.94
CA SER A 81 23.98 24.71 15.58
C SER A 81 22.85 25.38 16.36
N GLU A 82 21.61 25.26 15.89
CA GLU A 82 20.40 25.68 16.64
C GLU A 82 20.20 24.79 17.87
N LEU A 83 20.20 23.46 17.73
CA LEU A 83 20.03 22.53 18.85
C LEU A 83 21.15 22.67 19.89
N VAL A 84 22.40 22.85 19.44
CA VAL A 84 23.55 23.10 20.34
C VAL A 84 23.44 24.49 20.96
N GLY A 85 23.01 25.50 20.19
CA GLY A 85 22.75 26.84 20.68
C GLY A 85 21.66 26.87 21.75
N ASP A 86 20.54 26.18 21.52
CA ASP A 86 19.42 26.05 22.45
C ASP A 86 19.82 25.25 23.68
N ALA A 87 20.53 24.13 23.51
CA ALA A 87 21.02 23.32 24.63
C ALA A 87 22.03 24.10 25.48
N LEU A 88 22.97 24.81 24.86
CA LEU A 88 23.92 25.67 25.58
C LEU A 88 23.21 26.86 26.22
N SER A 89 22.22 27.46 25.56
CA SER A 89 21.44 28.56 26.14
C SER A 89 20.64 28.09 27.36
N ALA A 90 20.05 26.90 27.28
CA ALA A 90 19.34 26.27 28.39
C ALA A 90 20.30 25.89 29.55
N LEU A 91 21.49 25.37 29.24
CA LEU A 91 22.48 24.98 30.25
C LEU A 91 23.20 26.17 30.91
N THR A 92 23.39 27.27 30.19
CA THR A 92 24.19 28.42 30.65
C THR A 92 23.36 29.64 31.04
N GLY A 93 22.08 29.69 30.65
CA GLY A 93 21.21 30.85 30.81
C GLY A 93 21.57 32.04 29.91
N VAL A 94 22.50 31.87 28.97
CA VAL A 94 22.94 32.91 28.03
C VAL A 94 22.38 32.60 26.65
N GLU A 95 21.56 33.50 26.11
CA GLU A 95 20.96 33.36 24.79
C GLU A 95 22.06 33.41 23.71
N MET A 96 22.37 32.25 23.12
CA MET A 96 23.37 32.13 22.05
C MET A 96 22.67 32.18 20.69
N SER A 97 22.78 33.30 19.98
CA SER A 97 22.30 33.38 18.60
C SER A 97 23.27 32.65 17.67
N PRO A 98 22.83 31.65 16.88
CA PRO A 98 23.73 30.97 15.96
C PRO A 98 24.25 31.94 14.88
N THR A 99 25.55 31.90 14.62
CA THR A 99 26.20 32.64 13.53
C THR A 99 25.78 32.03 12.19
N GLY A 100 24.81 32.64 11.52
CA GLY A 100 24.36 32.22 10.18
C GLY A 100 24.80 33.18 9.08
N GLU A 101 25.04 32.62 7.89
CA GLU A 101 25.23 33.37 6.64
C GLU A 101 23.89 33.93 6.17
N GLU A 102 23.88 35.17 5.66
CA GLU A 102 22.72 35.76 5.02
C GLU A 102 22.68 35.34 3.55
N LYS A 103 21.56 34.74 3.12
CA LYS A 103 21.32 34.32 1.74
C LYS A 103 19.89 34.65 1.34
N THR A 104 19.62 34.77 0.05
CA THR A 104 18.23 34.85 -0.42
C THR A 104 17.52 33.53 -0.16
N LEU A 105 16.18 33.55 -0.05
CA LEU A 105 15.40 32.34 0.11
C LEU A 105 15.51 31.41 -1.11
N LEU A 106 15.65 32.01 -2.31
CA LEU A 106 15.90 31.27 -3.54
C LEU A 106 17.23 30.49 -3.49
N GLU A 107 18.32 31.16 -3.14
CA GLU A 107 19.64 30.52 -2.97
C GLU A 107 19.58 29.42 -1.91
N HIS A 108 18.90 29.68 -0.78
CA HIS A 108 18.75 28.69 0.28
C HIS A 108 18.11 27.39 -0.20
N TYR A 109 17.01 27.47 -0.95
CA TYR A 109 16.38 26.26 -1.49
C TYR A 109 17.24 25.57 -2.54
N GLN A 110 17.83 26.32 -3.46
CA GLN A 110 18.66 25.77 -4.53
C GLN A 110 19.91 25.07 -3.97
N ASP A 111 20.56 25.65 -2.96
CA ASP A 111 21.69 25.06 -2.25
C ASP A 111 21.30 23.73 -1.58
N HIS A 112 20.13 23.67 -0.95
CA HIS A 112 19.64 22.42 -0.33
C HIS A 112 19.32 21.37 -1.39
N ILE A 113 18.66 21.72 -2.49
CA ILE A 113 18.40 20.82 -3.62
C ILE A 113 19.74 20.26 -4.16
N ALA A 114 20.69 21.14 -4.46
CA ALA A 114 22.00 20.77 -4.97
C ALA A 114 22.73 19.81 -4.03
N THR A 115 22.70 20.07 -2.73
CA THR A 115 23.32 19.23 -1.69
C THR A 115 22.71 17.82 -1.67
N ARG A 116 21.37 17.73 -1.72
CA ARG A 116 20.67 16.43 -1.70
C ARG A 116 20.90 15.64 -2.97
N LEU A 117 20.86 16.29 -4.13
CA LEU A 117 21.18 15.65 -5.41
C LEU A 117 22.64 15.18 -5.47
N LYS A 118 23.58 15.98 -4.94
CA LYS A 118 24.98 15.58 -4.87
C LYS A 118 25.17 14.33 -4.02
N TRP A 119 24.45 14.23 -2.91
CA TRP A 119 24.48 13.04 -2.07
C TRP A 119 23.94 11.80 -2.81
N LEU A 120 22.92 11.94 -3.65
CA LEU A 120 22.45 10.84 -4.50
C LEU A 120 23.51 10.37 -5.50
N GLU A 121 24.37 11.27 -5.98
CA GLU A 121 25.47 10.97 -6.92
C GLU A 121 26.66 10.31 -6.21
N THR A 122 26.98 10.72 -4.98
CA THR A 122 28.16 10.21 -4.26
C THR A 122 27.87 9.02 -3.36
N GLY A 123 26.61 8.87 -2.91
CA GLY A 123 26.28 7.93 -1.82
C GLY A 123 26.86 8.36 -0.47
N SER A 124 26.86 7.42 0.48
CA SER A 124 27.46 7.55 1.82
C SER A 124 28.21 6.27 2.16
N GLU A 125 29.54 6.34 2.28
CA GLU A 125 30.34 5.21 2.78
C GLU A 125 30.02 4.89 4.25
N VAL A 126 29.70 5.91 5.04
CA VAL A 126 29.38 5.78 6.47
C VAL A 126 28.10 4.97 6.69
N ASP A 127 27.10 5.19 5.84
CA ASP A 127 25.81 4.50 5.92
C ASP A 127 25.72 3.27 5.01
N GLU A 128 26.82 2.92 4.32
CA GLU A 128 26.89 1.87 3.29
C GLU A 128 25.87 2.05 2.15
N LEU A 129 25.55 3.31 1.81
CA LEU A 129 24.56 3.66 0.79
C LEU A 129 25.25 3.96 -0.54
N ALA A 130 25.10 3.06 -1.50
CA ALA A 130 25.67 3.20 -2.86
C ALA A 130 25.02 4.36 -3.64
N PRO A 131 25.73 5.04 -4.56
CA PRO A 131 25.15 6.04 -5.45
C PRO A 131 23.84 5.60 -6.13
N CYS A 132 22.86 6.50 -6.20
CA CYS A 132 21.57 6.29 -6.87
C CYS A 132 21.48 6.90 -8.27
N VAL A 133 22.30 7.91 -8.55
CA VAL A 133 22.35 8.59 -9.85
C VAL A 133 23.80 8.64 -10.32
N GLU A 134 24.01 8.70 -11.63
CA GLU A 134 25.34 8.61 -12.22
C GLU A 134 26.04 9.96 -12.24
N ARG A 135 25.30 11.03 -12.49
CA ARG A 135 25.85 12.38 -12.60
C ARG A 135 24.79 13.44 -12.37
N VAL A 136 25.17 14.53 -11.70
CA VAL A 136 24.36 15.74 -11.59
C VAL A 136 25.13 16.92 -12.18
N SER A 137 24.52 17.60 -13.15
CA SER A 137 24.99 18.89 -13.65
C SER A 137 23.93 19.96 -13.43
N CYS A 138 24.35 21.21 -13.29
CA CYS A 138 23.47 22.34 -13.05
C CYS A 138 23.74 23.45 -14.07
N ALA A 139 22.67 24.03 -14.60
CA ALA A 139 22.68 25.23 -15.39
C ALA A 139 21.70 26.26 -14.81
N GLU A 140 22.04 27.54 -14.89
CA GLU A 140 21.12 28.61 -14.51
C GLU A 140 20.31 29.05 -15.74
N VAL A 141 18.98 29.07 -15.60
CA VAL A 141 18.04 29.45 -16.66
C VAL A 141 17.02 30.42 -16.09
N ASP A 142 17.12 31.69 -16.49
CA ASP A 142 16.29 32.82 -16.01
C ASP A 142 16.28 32.94 -14.48
N GLY A 143 17.46 32.92 -13.86
CA GLY A 143 17.62 33.06 -12.40
C GLY A 143 17.26 31.82 -11.59
N LEU A 144 16.93 30.69 -12.24
CA LEU A 144 16.62 29.42 -11.58
C LEU A 144 17.66 28.37 -11.93
N GLN A 145 18.15 27.65 -10.92
CA GLN A 145 18.97 26.46 -11.13
C GLN A 145 18.12 25.29 -11.66
N VAL A 146 18.52 24.77 -12.82
CA VAL A 146 17.97 23.57 -13.46
C VAL A 146 19.03 22.48 -13.40
N PHE A 147 18.70 21.38 -12.72
CA PHE A 147 19.57 20.24 -12.52
C PHE A 147 19.28 19.18 -13.57
N ASP A 148 20.26 18.90 -14.43
CA ASP A 148 20.26 17.76 -15.33
C ASP A 148 20.84 16.54 -14.60
N ILE A 149 20.01 15.52 -14.38
CA ILE A 149 20.34 14.33 -13.59
C ILE A 149 20.41 13.13 -14.51
N ALA A 150 21.61 12.58 -14.69
CA ALA A 150 21.82 11.32 -15.40
C ALA A 150 21.54 10.14 -14.48
N VAL A 151 20.57 9.30 -14.84
CA VAL A 151 20.08 8.22 -13.98
C VAL A 151 19.64 7.01 -14.79
N CYS A 152 19.94 5.81 -14.28
CA CYS A 152 19.29 4.57 -14.69
C CYS A 152 18.06 4.32 -13.80
N PRO A 153 16.81 4.44 -14.33
CA PRO A 153 15.60 4.37 -13.51
C PRO A 153 15.47 3.08 -12.70
N LYS A 154 15.85 1.92 -13.27
CA LYS A 154 15.83 0.65 -12.56
C LYS A 154 16.74 0.66 -11.34
N VAL A 155 17.98 1.15 -11.48
CA VAL A 155 18.94 1.26 -10.37
C VAL A 155 18.43 2.23 -9.31
N LEU A 156 17.91 3.40 -9.72
CA LEU A 156 17.32 4.36 -8.79
C LEU A 156 16.17 3.73 -7.99
N CYS A 157 15.27 3.00 -8.66
CA CYS A 157 14.14 2.31 -8.03
C CYS A 157 14.62 1.25 -7.03
N GLU A 158 15.60 0.42 -7.41
CA GLU A 158 16.19 -0.60 -6.54
C GLU A 158 16.83 0.02 -5.29
N GLU A 159 17.60 1.10 -5.44
CA GLU A 159 18.27 1.74 -4.30
C GLU A 159 17.30 2.52 -3.41
N VAL A 160 16.31 3.20 -3.98
CA VAL A 160 15.25 3.89 -3.20
C VAL A 160 14.45 2.90 -2.37
N SER A 161 14.13 1.71 -2.92
CA SER A 161 13.38 0.69 -2.16
C SER A 161 14.13 0.15 -0.94
N LYS A 162 15.48 0.17 -0.97
CA LYS A 162 16.33 -0.20 0.18
C LYS A 162 16.49 0.95 1.18
N ARG A 163 16.66 2.18 0.67
CA ARG A 163 16.94 3.38 1.48
C ARG A 163 15.76 3.83 2.33
N ILE A 164 14.52 3.72 1.82
CA ILE A 164 13.32 4.14 2.58
C ILE A 164 13.17 3.34 3.89
N PRO A 165 13.14 1.99 3.87
CA PRO A 165 13.12 1.20 5.11
C PRO A 165 14.34 1.45 5.98
N PHE A 166 15.53 1.54 5.39
CA PHE A 166 16.76 1.80 6.15
C PHE A 166 16.70 3.09 6.96
N ALA A 167 16.23 4.20 6.34
CA ALA A 167 16.10 5.49 6.99
C ALA A 167 15.13 5.43 8.17
N LEU A 168 13.96 4.81 8.00
CA LEU A 168 12.97 4.66 9.07
C LEU A 168 13.44 3.75 10.21
N GLU A 169 14.28 2.76 9.91
CA GLU A 169 14.86 1.85 10.90
C GLU A 169 16.05 2.44 11.66
N LEU A 170 16.64 3.54 11.19
CA LEU A 170 17.87 4.11 11.75
C LEU A 170 17.71 4.44 13.23
N SER A 171 16.60 5.08 13.62
CA SER A 171 16.26 5.40 15.01
C SER A 171 16.19 4.15 15.90
N SER A 172 15.70 3.03 15.35
CA SER A 172 15.66 1.75 16.07
C SER A 172 17.05 1.11 16.19
N LYS A 173 17.87 1.18 15.13
CA LYS A 173 19.25 0.67 15.14
C LYS A 173 20.12 1.43 16.12
N LEU A 174 20.04 2.76 16.13
CA LEU A 174 20.73 3.61 17.10
C LEU A 174 20.33 3.27 18.54
N LEU A 175 19.03 3.04 18.78
CA LEU A 175 18.56 2.62 20.10
C LEU A 175 19.14 1.26 20.52
N MET A 176 19.22 0.28 19.61
CA MET A 176 19.86 -1.02 19.92
C MET A 176 21.33 -0.85 20.29
N LEU A 177 22.07 -0.01 19.56
CA LEU A 177 23.47 0.29 19.88
C LEU A 177 23.60 0.95 21.26
N LEU A 178 22.75 1.93 21.57
CA LEU A 178 22.71 2.57 22.89
C LEU A 178 22.34 1.59 24.01
N ALA A 179 21.46 0.63 23.76
CA ALA A 179 21.10 -0.41 24.73
C ALA A 179 22.28 -1.35 25.06
N THR A 180 23.24 -1.48 24.14
CA THR A 180 24.49 -2.26 24.32
C THR A 180 25.68 -1.43 24.84
N ALA A 181 25.51 -0.11 25.00
CA ALA A 181 26.58 0.76 25.46
C ALA A 181 26.91 0.54 26.95
N GLN A 182 28.19 0.67 27.32
CA GLN A 182 28.68 0.41 28.69
C GLN A 182 28.00 1.29 29.76
N ASN A 183 27.56 2.50 29.39
CA ASN A 183 26.87 3.46 30.27
C ASN A 183 25.42 3.68 29.81
N ARG A 184 24.66 2.61 29.60
CA ARG A 184 23.26 2.73 29.17
C ARG A 184 22.40 3.43 30.24
N PRO A 185 21.44 4.28 29.84
CA PRO A 185 20.37 4.73 30.74
C PRO A 185 19.62 3.51 31.30
N GLY A 186 19.29 3.53 32.61
CA GLY A 186 18.54 2.43 33.24
C GLY A 186 17.11 2.28 32.71
N ASP A 187 16.53 3.38 32.21
CA ASP A 187 15.27 3.44 31.48
C ASP A 187 15.47 4.28 30.21
N SER A 188 15.09 3.73 29.05
CA SER A 188 15.17 4.43 27.76
C SER A 188 14.06 5.45 27.56
N GLY A 189 13.08 5.53 28.48
CA GLY A 189 11.92 6.41 28.38
C GLY A 189 10.88 5.93 27.35
N PRO A 190 9.77 6.66 27.21
CA PRO A 190 8.72 6.35 26.24
C PRO A 190 9.24 6.57 24.82
N ARG A 191 8.76 5.75 23.88
CA ARG A 191 9.12 5.84 22.45
C ARG A 191 7.94 5.51 21.54
N ILE A 192 7.91 6.13 20.36
CA ILE A 192 7.02 5.75 19.26
C ILE A 192 7.86 5.51 18.01
N ASP A 193 8.02 4.24 17.65
CA ASP A 193 8.75 3.84 16.44
C ASP A 193 7.90 4.06 15.17
N PHE A 194 8.54 3.94 14.01
CA PHE A 194 7.89 4.19 12.74
C PHE A 194 6.77 3.17 12.46
N ARG A 195 6.85 1.95 13.01
CA ARG A 195 5.83 0.91 12.80
C ARG A 195 4.49 1.35 13.36
N LYS A 196 4.50 1.98 14.54
CA LYS A 196 3.27 2.53 15.10
C LYS A 196 2.73 3.69 14.27
N GLN A 197 3.60 4.51 13.66
CA GLN A 197 3.16 5.58 12.75
C GLN A 197 2.56 5.02 11.45
N VAL A 198 3.15 3.96 10.90
CA VAL A 198 2.63 3.23 9.73
C VAL A 198 1.23 2.69 10.03
N GLU A 199 1.04 2.04 11.19
CA GLU A 199 -0.27 1.55 11.63
C GLU A 199 -1.31 2.68 11.69
N LEU A 200 -0.95 3.83 12.27
CA LEU A 200 -1.85 4.99 12.34
C LEU A 200 -2.21 5.54 10.96
N LEU A 201 -1.25 5.62 10.05
CA LEU A 201 -1.49 6.07 8.68
C LEU A 201 -2.36 5.08 7.91
N VAL A 202 -2.07 3.77 8.00
CA VAL A 202 -2.87 2.72 7.36
C VAL A 202 -4.33 2.78 7.83
N ASN A 203 -4.55 2.88 9.15
CA ASN A 203 -5.90 2.98 9.71
C ASN A 203 -6.64 4.24 9.22
N GLN A 204 -5.98 5.41 9.19
CA GLN A 204 -6.60 6.63 8.65
C GLN A 204 -7.00 6.46 7.18
N LEU A 205 -6.14 5.84 6.39
CA LEU A 205 -6.38 5.63 4.96
C LEU A 205 -7.52 4.62 4.74
N ASP A 206 -7.59 3.56 5.56
CA ASP A 206 -8.68 2.56 5.51
C ASP A 206 -10.01 3.18 5.95
N GLU A 207 -10.03 3.94 7.05
CA GLU A 207 -11.22 4.67 7.49
C GLU A 207 -11.74 5.65 6.42
N ARG A 208 -10.82 6.35 5.74
CA ARG A 208 -11.17 7.24 4.62
C ARG A 208 -11.79 6.44 3.47
N PHE A 209 -11.16 5.33 3.08
CA PHE A 209 -11.67 4.46 2.03
C PHE A 209 -13.07 3.93 2.37
N ASP A 210 -13.27 3.40 3.57
CA ASP A 210 -14.55 2.87 4.03
C ASP A 210 -15.65 3.93 4.09
N THR A 211 -15.29 5.18 4.40
CA THR A 211 -16.24 6.30 4.50
C THR A 211 -16.60 6.89 3.14
N THR A 212 -15.63 7.02 2.22
CA THR A 212 -15.80 7.79 0.97
C THR A 212 -15.91 6.93 -0.28
N GLY A 213 -15.37 5.71 -0.25
CA GLY A 213 -15.17 4.86 -1.42
C GLY A 213 -14.09 5.36 -2.39
N GLU A 214 -13.35 6.44 -2.05
CA GLU A 214 -12.30 7.00 -2.91
C GLU A 214 -11.08 6.08 -2.98
N THR A 215 -10.75 5.62 -4.18
CA THR A 215 -9.54 4.84 -4.47
C THR A 215 -8.33 5.72 -4.82
N GLU A 216 -8.58 6.95 -5.27
CA GLU A 216 -7.56 7.96 -5.56
C GLU A 216 -7.84 9.21 -4.76
N PHE A 217 -6.83 9.69 -4.04
CA PHE A 217 -7.00 10.87 -3.21
C PHE A 217 -5.69 11.57 -2.86
N THR A 218 -5.83 12.79 -2.33
CA THR A 218 -4.72 13.60 -1.84
C THR A 218 -4.50 13.40 -0.34
N LEU A 219 -3.25 13.19 0.04
CA LEU A 219 -2.76 13.17 1.43
C LEU A 219 -1.82 14.35 1.65
N LEU A 220 -2.03 15.12 2.72
CA LEU A 220 -1.16 16.23 3.09
C LEU A 220 -0.32 15.83 4.30
N SER A 221 0.98 16.15 4.29
CA SER A 221 1.90 15.79 5.38
C SER A 221 1.46 16.35 6.73
N ASN A 222 0.83 17.53 6.78
CA ASN A 222 0.29 18.08 8.03
C ASN A 222 -0.96 17.32 8.54
N ARG A 223 -1.66 16.58 7.70
CA ARG A 223 -2.83 15.75 8.06
C ARG A 223 -2.53 14.29 8.35
N ILE A 224 -1.29 13.84 8.11
CA ILE A 224 -0.84 12.50 8.50
C ILE A 224 -0.80 12.42 10.03
N PRO A 225 -1.50 11.44 10.65
CA PRO A 225 -1.46 11.22 12.08
C PRO A 225 -0.03 10.83 12.45
N PHE A 226 0.58 11.63 13.32
CA PHE A 226 1.95 11.41 13.74
C PHE A 226 2.07 11.76 15.22
N ARG A 227 2.69 10.88 15.99
CA ARG A 227 2.79 11.03 17.45
C ARG A 227 4.24 11.04 17.89
N TRP A 228 4.57 11.84 18.89
CA TRP A 228 5.87 11.79 19.55
C TRP A 228 5.73 11.27 20.97
N ALA A 229 6.71 10.47 21.38
CA ALA A 229 6.99 10.30 22.80
C ALA A 229 7.99 11.38 23.22
N ILE A 230 7.70 11.99 24.36
CA ILE A 230 8.53 13.03 24.94
C ILE A 230 9.14 12.49 26.22
N GLN A 231 10.43 12.74 26.37
CA GLN A 231 11.19 12.41 27.57
C GLN A 231 11.55 13.71 28.29
N VAL A 232 11.23 13.73 29.59
CA VAL A 232 11.61 14.80 30.51
C VAL A 232 12.87 14.36 31.25
N PHE A 233 13.89 15.20 31.23
CA PHE A 233 15.15 14.96 31.94
C PHE A 233 15.17 15.82 33.20
N ASP A 234 14.74 15.23 34.32
CA ASP A 234 14.52 15.93 35.60
C ASP A 234 15.76 16.70 36.10
N ASN A 235 16.97 16.21 35.79
CA ASN A 235 18.22 16.82 36.22
C ASN A 235 18.66 18.03 35.38
N MET A 236 18.01 18.29 34.24
CA MET A 236 18.39 19.35 33.30
C MET A 236 17.25 20.33 32.99
N ASP A 237 16.06 20.16 33.61
CA ASP A 237 14.81 20.84 33.24
C ASP A 237 14.59 20.87 31.70
N LEU A 238 15.03 19.82 31.02
CA LEU A 238 15.02 19.71 29.57
C LEU A 238 13.96 18.71 29.12
N THR A 239 13.18 19.10 28.11
CA THR A 239 12.18 18.24 27.49
C THR A 239 12.56 18.03 26.03
N MET A 240 12.71 16.77 25.61
CA MET A 240 13.05 16.43 24.21
C MET A 240 12.30 15.19 23.74
N LEU A 241 12.41 14.88 22.44
CA LEU A 241 11.92 13.62 21.90
C LEU A 241 12.60 12.45 22.59
N GLY A 242 11.83 11.44 22.99
CA GLY A 242 12.37 10.21 23.57
C GLY A 242 13.28 9.50 22.59
N ILE A 243 14.38 8.93 23.08
CA ILE A 243 15.38 8.26 22.24
C ILE A 243 14.72 7.14 21.42
N GLY A 244 14.96 7.13 20.10
CA GLY A 244 14.36 6.15 19.17
C GLY A 244 12.92 6.47 18.77
N THR A 245 12.37 7.62 19.16
CA THR A 245 11.10 8.14 18.65
C THR A 245 11.30 8.69 17.23
N SER A 246 10.33 8.41 16.36
CA SER A 246 10.37 8.87 14.96
C SER A 246 10.35 10.40 14.85
N GLY A 247 11.19 10.94 13.96
CA GLY A 247 11.32 12.38 13.69
C GLY A 247 10.35 12.92 12.64
N LEU A 248 10.43 14.23 12.36
CA LEU A 248 9.65 14.85 11.28
C LEU A 248 10.07 14.33 9.90
N GLU A 249 11.37 14.07 9.69
CA GLU A 249 11.87 13.44 8.47
C GLU A 249 11.20 12.07 8.20
N ASP A 250 11.01 11.25 9.24
CA ASP A 250 10.35 9.95 9.13
C ASP A 250 8.89 10.09 8.66
N LYS A 251 8.21 11.15 9.09
CA LYS A 251 6.81 11.44 8.71
C LYS A 251 6.66 11.59 7.19
N ILE A 252 7.63 12.23 6.53
CA ILE A 252 7.64 12.42 5.07
C ILE A 252 7.87 11.08 4.37
N LEU A 253 8.62 10.17 4.99
CA LEU A 253 8.93 8.87 4.42
C LEU A 253 7.80 7.85 4.58
N LEU A 254 6.82 8.05 5.47
CA LEU A 254 5.75 7.06 5.69
C LEU A 254 4.95 6.74 4.42
N PRO A 255 4.45 7.71 3.62
CA PRO A 255 3.76 7.38 2.37
C PRO A 255 4.66 6.66 1.36
N LEU A 256 5.95 7.02 1.31
CA LEU A 256 6.93 6.35 0.45
C LEU A 256 7.19 4.91 0.91
N PHE A 257 7.20 4.67 2.22
CA PHE A 257 7.33 3.34 2.80
C PHE A 257 6.12 2.47 2.47
N LEU A 258 4.90 3.03 2.53
CA LEU A 258 3.70 2.32 2.09
C LEU A 258 3.76 1.98 0.60
N GLU A 259 4.29 2.88 -0.23
CA GLU A 259 4.52 2.60 -1.65
C GLU A 259 5.54 1.48 -1.85
N VAL A 260 6.71 1.52 -1.20
CA VAL A 260 7.74 0.46 -1.32
C VAL A 260 7.19 -0.91 -0.94
N ASN A 261 6.26 -0.98 0.01
CA ASN A 261 5.66 -2.24 0.46
C ASN A 261 4.39 -2.63 -0.32
N GLY A 262 3.98 -1.85 -1.32
CA GLY A 262 2.84 -2.22 -2.17
C GLY A 262 1.46 -1.91 -1.60
N TYR A 263 1.35 -1.14 -0.51
CA TYR A 263 0.08 -0.76 0.10
C TYR A 263 -0.66 0.35 -0.67
N LEU A 264 0.10 1.24 -1.32
CA LEU A 264 -0.44 2.31 -2.18
C LEU A 264 0.47 2.52 -3.40
N ASP A 265 -0.06 3.15 -4.44
CA ASP A 265 0.76 3.77 -5.48
C ASP A 265 0.87 5.27 -5.19
N LEU A 266 2.06 5.83 -5.32
CA LEU A 266 2.24 7.27 -5.33
C LEU A 266 2.25 7.74 -6.79
N ILE A 267 1.15 8.38 -7.21
CA ILE A 267 0.97 8.88 -8.57
C ILE A 267 1.88 10.10 -8.77
N ASP A 268 1.87 11.01 -7.80
CA ASP A 268 2.58 12.28 -7.88
C ASP A 268 2.83 12.87 -6.49
N LEU A 269 3.76 13.81 -6.38
CA LEU A 269 4.01 14.56 -5.16
C LEU A 269 4.54 15.97 -5.46
N ASP A 270 4.14 16.94 -4.63
CA ASP A 270 4.60 18.33 -4.69
C ASP A 270 4.48 19.02 -3.31
N LEU A 271 4.71 20.33 -3.26
CA LEU A 271 4.51 21.17 -2.07
C LEU A 271 3.25 22.03 -2.23
N GLU A 272 2.41 22.01 -1.20
CA GLU A 272 1.17 22.79 -1.10
C GLU A 272 1.38 24.16 -0.44
N SER A 273 2.41 24.28 0.40
CA SER A 273 2.72 25.49 1.19
C SER A 273 3.15 26.67 0.31
N ASP A 274 2.96 27.90 0.82
CA ASP A 274 3.53 29.11 0.21
C ASP A 274 5.06 28.95 0.12
N PRO A 275 5.69 29.20 -1.05
CA PRO A 275 7.14 29.13 -1.19
C PRO A 275 7.93 29.98 -0.19
N ARG A 276 7.34 31.04 0.37
CA ARG A 276 7.98 31.90 1.39
C ARG A 276 8.02 31.26 2.78
N GLU A 277 7.13 30.32 3.05
CA GLU A 277 6.99 29.66 4.36
C GLU A 277 7.95 28.47 4.51
N ARG A 278 9.27 28.74 4.51
CA ARG A 278 10.32 27.68 4.57
C ARG A 278 10.25 26.77 5.79
N ASN A 279 9.62 27.26 6.86
CA ASN A 279 9.47 26.56 8.13
C ASN A 279 8.12 25.88 8.28
N ASP A 280 7.23 25.94 7.28
CA ASP A 280 5.91 25.31 7.28
C ASP A 280 5.60 24.62 5.95
N VAL A 281 6.49 23.72 5.56
CA VAL A 281 6.38 22.97 4.32
C VAL A 281 5.32 21.89 4.46
N VAL A 282 4.34 21.91 3.57
CA VAL A 282 3.31 20.88 3.49
C VAL A 282 3.53 20.09 2.21
N VAL A 283 3.98 18.84 2.35
CA VAL A 283 4.10 17.91 1.23
C VAL A 283 2.73 17.36 0.91
N ARG A 284 2.38 17.37 -0.36
CA ARG A 284 1.14 16.82 -0.88
C ARG A 284 1.46 15.59 -1.72
N TYR A 285 0.83 14.48 -1.36
CA TYR A 285 0.94 13.19 -2.03
C TYR A 285 -0.37 12.90 -2.77
N PHE A 286 -0.27 12.56 -4.04
CA PHE A 286 -1.38 12.04 -4.82
C PHE A 286 -1.25 10.52 -4.84
N VAL A 287 -2.16 9.82 -4.16
CA VAL A 287 -2.05 8.38 -3.92
C VAL A 287 -3.23 7.62 -4.52
N ARG A 288 -2.97 6.37 -4.90
CA ARG A 288 -3.99 5.37 -5.20
C ARG A 288 -3.92 4.24 -4.18
N ARG A 289 -5.05 3.88 -3.58
CA ARG A 289 -5.21 2.72 -2.69
C ARG A 289 -6.51 1.97 -3.05
N PRO A 290 -6.48 0.64 -3.26
CA PRO A 290 -5.30 -0.23 -3.22
C PRO A 290 -4.31 0.07 -4.36
N ALA A 291 -3.04 -0.26 -4.11
CA ALA A 291 -1.98 -0.12 -5.12
C ALA A 291 -2.27 -1.00 -6.34
N LYS A 292 -2.09 -0.46 -7.54
CA LYS A 292 -2.34 -1.13 -8.82
C LYS A 292 -1.06 -1.40 -9.60
N GLN A 293 -0.16 -0.42 -9.66
CA GLN A 293 1.04 -0.50 -10.49
C GLN A 293 2.27 -0.93 -9.71
N ASN A 294 2.43 -0.38 -8.52
CA ASN A 294 3.58 -0.46 -7.64
C ASN A 294 4.93 -0.54 -8.35
N ILE A 295 5.56 0.61 -8.54
CA ILE A 295 6.81 0.72 -9.30
C ILE A 295 7.97 -0.07 -8.69
N PHE A 296 7.93 -0.36 -7.38
CA PHE A 296 8.95 -1.10 -6.65
C PHE A 296 8.81 -2.63 -6.75
N GLY A 297 7.78 -3.13 -7.43
CA GLY A 297 7.65 -4.57 -7.66
C GLY A 297 7.18 -5.37 -6.45
N ALA A 298 6.69 -4.71 -5.39
CA ALA A 298 6.29 -5.35 -4.16
C ALA A 298 5.17 -6.37 -4.41
N VAL A 299 5.24 -7.50 -3.73
CA VAL A 299 4.11 -8.43 -3.62
C VAL A 299 3.34 -8.03 -2.38
N ASP A 300 2.16 -7.44 -2.55
CA ASP A 300 1.25 -7.14 -1.46
C ASP A 300 0.07 -8.10 -1.49
N ALA A 301 -0.29 -8.60 -0.31
CA ALA A 301 -1.40 -9.53 -0.14
C ALA A 301 -1.37 -10.72 -1.13
N GLY A 302 -0.21 -11.24 -1.51
CA GLY A 302 -0.07 -12.33 -2.48
C GLY A 302 -0.26 -11.95 -3.96
N LEU A 303 -0.53 -10.68 -4.28
CA LEU A 303 -0.62 -10.20 -5.67
C LEU A 303 0.68 -9.59 -6.17
N SER A 304 1.14 -10.09 -7.31
CA SER A 304 2.21 -9.42 -8.07
C SER A 304 1.69 -8.11 -8.69
N PRO A 305 2.56 -7.12 -8.94
CA PRO A 305 2.19 -5.90 -9.66
C PRO A 305 1.56 -6.19 -11.03
N GLN A 306 2.04 -7.21 -11.74
CA GLN A 306 1.47 -7.64 -13.02
C GLN A 306 0.02 -8.09 -12.84
N THR A 307 -0.26 -8.92 -11.83
CA THR A 307 -1.63 -9.37 -11.53
C THR A 307 -2.53 -8.20 -11.12
N ARG A 308 -2.04 -7.28 -10.28
CA ARG A 308 -2.79 -6.09 -9.84
C ARG A 308 -3.18 -5.19 -11.02
N SER A 309 -2.29 -5.03 -11.99
CA SER A 309 -2.56 -4.22 -13.18
C SER A 309 -3.70 -4.77 -14.06
N LEU A 310 -3.98 -6.08 -13.98
CA LEU A 310 -5.06 -6.75 -14.71
C LEU A 310 -6.43 -6.59 -14.04
N LEU A 311 -6.46 -6.14 -12.79
CA LEU A 311 -7.68 -5.95 -12.02
C LEU A 311 -8.18 -4.51 -12.13
N ASN A 312 -9.50 -4.36 -12.23
CA ASN A 312 -10.15 -3.06 -12.04
C ASN A 312 -10.24 -2.72 -10.54
N GLU A 313 -10.68 -1.50 -10.22
CA GLU A 313 -10.70 -1.02 -8.85
C GLU A 313 -11.64 -1.82 -7.95
N THR A 314 -12.84 -2.15 -8.44
CA THR A 314 -13.82 -2.97 -7.70
C THR A 314 -13.25 -4.37 -7.43
N GLU A 315 -12.58 -4.97 -8.40
CA GLU A 315 -11.93 -6.28 -8.26
C GLU A 315 -10.79 -6.24 -7.23
N LEU A 316 -9.95 -5.20 -7.23
CA LEU A 316 -8.88 -5.05 -6.24
C LEU A 316 -9.43 -4.86 -4.82
N VAL A 317 -10.45 -4.02 -4.65
CA VAL A 317 -11.09 -3.79 -3.34
C VAL A 317 -11.67 -5.09 -2.80
N LEU A 318 -12.40 -5.84 -3.63
CA LEU A 318 -12.96 -7.13 -3.23
C LEU A 318 -11.87 -8.15 -2.93
N TYR A 319 -10.80 -8.19 -3.73
CA TYR A 319 -9.64 -9.03 -3.46
C TYR A 319 -9.04 -8.74 -2.08
N HIS A 320 -8.77 -7.47 -1.75
CA HIS A 320 -8.18 -7.12 -0.45
C HIS A 320 -9.11 -7.46 0.70
N ARG A 321 -10.43 -7.25 0.56
CA ARG A 321 -11.42 -7.67 1.57
C ARG A 321 -11.39 -9.19 1.80
N LEU A 322 -11.36 -9.97 0.72
CA LEU A 322 -11.24 -11.43 0.79
C LEU A 322 -9.92 -11.86 1.45
N HIS A 323 -8.80 -11.28 1.01
CA HIS A 323 -7.48 -11.58 1.55
C HIS A 323 -7.41 -11.27 3.04
N GLN A 324 -7.90 -10.10 3.46
CA GLN A 324 -7.91 -9.69 4.86
C GLN A 324 -8.71 -10.67 5.72
N HIS A 325 -9.88 -11.12 5.25
CA HIS A 325 -10.69 -12.11 5.97
C HIS A 325 -9.96 -13.46 6.10
N VAL A 326 -9.37 -13.96 5.00
CA VAL A 326 -8.58 -15.22 5.02
C VAL A 326 -7.34 -15.08 5.92
N ARG A 327 -6.68 -13.91 5.92
CA ARG A 327 -5.53 -13.60 6.77
C ARG A 327 -5.91 -13.53 8.25
N GLN A 328 -7.04 -12.92 8.60
CA GLN A 328 -7.58 -12.86 9.97
C GLN A 328 -7.88 -14.27 10.51
N GLY A 329 -8.33 -15.17 9.64
CA GLY A 329 -8.44 -16.59 9.95
C GLY A 329 -7.10 -17.30 10.19
N LEU A 330 -5.95 -16.63 10.08
CA LEU A 330 -4.60 -17.21 10.21
C LEU A 330 -4.33 -18.36 9.22
N VAL A 331 -4.96 -18.33 8.04
CA VAL A 331 -4.78 -19.37 7.01
C VAL A 331 -3.37 -19.33 6.43
N PHE A 332 -2.87 -18.13 6.14
CA PHE A 332 -1.54 -17.95 5.55
C PHE A 332 -0.38 -18.03 6.53
N GLY A 333 -0.59 -18.19 7.85
CA GLY A 333 0.45 -18.00 8.88
C GLY A 333 1.84 -18.58 8.54
N GLY A 334 2.71 -17.77 7.94
CA GLY A 334 4.05 -18.15 7.45
C GLY A 334 4.11 -18.92 6.10
N LYS A 335 2.98 -19.23 5.47
CA LYS A 335 2.84 -19.96 4.20
C LYS A 335 2.76 -19.01 3.00
N ALA A 336 3.87 -18.37 2.66
CA ALA A 336 3.92 -17.39 1.56
C ALA A 336 3.48 -17.97 0.19
N GLU A 337 3.83 -19.22 -0.11
CA GLU A 337 3.41 -19.89 -1.36
C GLU A 337 1.89 -20.07 -1.45
N LEU A 338 1.24 -20.37 -0.31
CA LEU A 338 -0.22 -20.49 -0.26
C LEU A 338 -0.90 -19.14 -0.48
N GLU A 339 -0.33 -18.07 0.08
CA GLU A 339 -0.81 -16.69 -0.13
C GLU A 339 -0.66 -16.24 -1.58
N GLN A 340 0.46 -16.56 -2.24
CA GLN A 340 0.65 -16.32 -3.67
C GLN A 340 -0.30 -17.15 -4.53
N SER A 341 -0.52 -18.41 -4.17
CA SER A 341 -1.46 -19.31 -4.85
C SER A 341 -2.89 -18.77 -4.75
N PHE A 342 -3.28 -18.31 -3.55
CA PHE A 342 -4.54 -17.62 -3.32
C PHE A 342 -4.65 -16.37 -4.20
N GLY A 343 -3.61 -15.53 -4.23
CA GLY A 343 -3.59 -14.32 -5.07
C GLY A 343 -3.83 -14.62 -6.54
N ALA A 344 -3.13 -15.62 -7.08
CA ALA A 344 -3.29 -16.04 -8.47
C ALA A 344 -4.70 -16.56 -8.79
N ILE A 345 -5.21 -17.51 -8.01
CA ILE A 345 -6.52 -18.12 -8.31
C ILE A 345 -7.67 -17.16 -8.04
N CYS A 346 -7.63 -16.41 -6.93
CA CYS A 346 -8.69 -15.49 -6.54
C CYS A 346 -8.83 -14.34 -7.56
N SER A 347 -7.72 -13.72 -7.98
CA SER A 347 -7.75 -12.67 -9.02
C SER A 347 -8.30 -13.19 -10.35
N GLY A 348 -7.88 -14.39 -10.78
CA GLY A 348 -8.41 -15.01 -11.99
C GLY A 348 -9.91 -15.30 -11.93
N LEU A 349 -10.41 -15.74 -10.77
CA LEU A 349 -11.83 -16.02 -10.57
C LEU A 349 -12.67 -14.74 -10.47
N LEU A 350 -12.19 -13.70 -9.77
CA LEU A 350 -12.87 -12.41 -9.69
C LEU A 350 -13.06 -11.79 -11.07
N ARG A 351 -12.03 -11.79 -11.93
CA ARG A 351 -12.13 -11.30 -13.30
C ARG A 351 -13.16 -12.05 -14.13
N ARG A 352 -13.28 -13.37 -13.95
CA ARG A 352 -14.29 -14.16 -14.66
C ARG A 352 -15.70 -13.91 -14.15
N ALA A 353 -15.87 -13.77 -12.84
CA ALA A 353 -17.15 -13.41 -12.24
C ALA A 353 -17.60 -12.02 -12.73
N SER A 354 -16.67 -11.05 -12.73
CA SER A 354 -16.84 -9.71 -13.29
C SER A 354 -17.25 -9.75 -14.76
N PHE A 355 -16.52 -10.52 -15.59
CA PHE A 355 -16.86 -10.72 -16.99
C PHE A 355 -18.26 -11.33 -17.19
N CYS A 356 -18.69 -12.28 -16.33
CA CYS A 356 -20.05 -12.84 -16.41
C CYS A 356 -21.13 -11.83 -16.02
N ILE A 357 -20.81 -10.77 -15.27
CA ILE A 357 -21.73 -9.68 -14.96
C ILE A 357 -21.82 -8.70 -16.14
N GLU A 358 -20.69 -8.44 -16.80
CA GLU A 358 -20.59 -7.57 -17.97
C GLU A 358 -21.23 -8.20 -19.22
N GLU A 359 -20.96 -9.49 -19.46
CA GLU A 359 -21.46 -10.30 -20.58
C GLU A 359 -22.22 -11.56 -20.08
N PRO A 360 -23.38 -11.41 -19.41
CA PRO A 360 -24.11 -12.54 -18.82
C PRO A 360 -24.61 -13.57 -19.84
N SER A 361 -24.89 -13.12 -21.06
CA SER A 361 -25.40 -13.96 -22.14
C SER A 361 -24.42 -15.06 -22.53
N LEU A 362 -23.11 -14.83 -22.51
CA LEU A 362 -22.14 -15.82 -22.98
C LEU A 362 -22.22 -17.14 -22.20
N MET A 363 -22.13 -17.06 -20.87
CA MET A 363 -22.16 -18.26 -20.03
C MET A 363 -23.58 -18.84 -19.92
N ARG A 364 -24.59 -17.97 -19.92
CA ARG A 364 -26.00 -18.37 -19.89
C ARG A 364 -26.41 -19.14 -21.15
N GLU A 365 -26.13 -18.60 -22.33
CA GLU A 365 -26.48 -19.21 -23.62
C GLU A 365 -25.80 -20.58 -23.78
N LEU A 366 -24.52 -20.68 -23.41
CA LEU A 366 -23.82 -21.97 -23.41
C LEU A 366 -24.50 -22.99 -22.47
N ALA A 367 -24.94 -22.55 -21.29
CA ALA A 367 -25.65 -23.41 -20.35
C ALA A 367 -27.06 -23.78 -20.84
N GLU A 368 -27.79 -22.85 -21.44
CA GLU A 368 -29.14 -23.07 -21.99
C GLU A 368 -29.10 -24.02 -23.20
N VAL A 369 -28.15 -23.82 -24.13
CA VAL A 369 -27.92 -24.73 -25.26
C VAL A 369 -27.59 -26.13 -24.75
N TRP A 370 -26.73 -26.24 -23.74
CA TRP A 370 -26.40 -27.54 -23.15
C TRP A 370 -27.62 -28.18 -22.48
N LEU A 371 -28.42 -27.42 -21.74
CA LEU A 371 -29.64 -27.89 -21.09
C LEU A 371 -30.68 -28.39 -22.11
N GLU A 372 -30.88 -27.68 -23.22
CA GLU A 372 -31.81 -28.09 -24.28
C GLU A 372 -31.36 -29.39 -24.96
N GLN A 373 -30.06 -29.54 -25.20
CA GLN A 373 -29.47 -30.76 -25.78
C GLN A 373 -29.61 -31.99 -24.86
N HIS A 374 -29.71 -31.77 -23.54
CA HIS A 374 -29.75 -32.84 -22.53
C HIS A 374 -31.07 -32.88 -21.76
N LYS A 375 -32.14 -32.26 -22.28
CA LYS A 375 -33.43 -32.12 -21.60
C LYS A 375 -34.11 -33.45 -21.24
N ASP A 376 -33.82 -34.49 -22.00
CA ASP A 376 -34.39 -35.83 -21.83
C ASP A 376 -33.55 -36.72 -20.87
N GLU A 377 -32.39 -36.24 -20.39
CA GLU A 377 -31.59 -36.94 -19.40
C GLU A 377 -32.21 -36.84 -18.00
N LYS A 378 -32.70 -37.98 -17.46
CA LYS A 378 -33.31 -38.05 -16.12
C LYS A 378 -32.36 -37.69 -14.97
N THR A 379 -31.05 -37.72 -15.20
CA THR A 379 -29.98 -37.40 -14.24
C THR A 379 -29.06 -36.33 -14.82
N LEU A 380 -29.57 -35.10 -14.97
CA LEU A 380 -28.78 -33.96 -15.41
C LEU A 380 -27.62 -33.68 -14.45
N GLN A 381 -26.42 -34.14 -14.80
CA GLN A 381 -25.16 -33.86 -14.11
C GLN A 381 -24.51 -32.59 -14.69
N ILE A 382 -25.23 -31.47 -14.66
CA ILE A 382 -24.75 -30.20 -15.23
C ILE A 382 -23.44 -29.72 -14.58
N GLU A 383 -23.23 -30.05 -13.30
CA GLU A 383 -21.98 -29.77 -12.58
C GLU A 383 -20.79 -30.48 -13.25
N ASP A 384 -20.81 -31.82 -13.33
CA ASP A 384 -19.71 -32.61 -13.88
C ASP A 384 -19.59 -32.56 -15.41
N LYS A 385 -20.71 -32.47 -16.12
CA LYS A 385 -20.73 -32.59 -17.59
C LYS A 385 -20.63 -31.26 -18.34
N PHE A 386 -20.88 -30.13 -17.67
CA PHE A 386 -20.83 -28.80 -18.29
C PHE A 386 -19.95 -27.84 -17.49
N PHE A 387 -20.29 -27.56 -16.24
CA PHE A 387 -19.66 -26.49 -15.48
C PHE A 387 -18.19 -26.82 -15.14
N LEU A 388 -17.91 -28.07 -14.77
CA LEU A 388 -16.56 -28.58 -14.52
C LEU A 388 -15.65 -28.49 -15.76
N PRO A 389 -16.00 -29.08 -16.92
CA PRO A 389 -15.21 -28.90 -18.15
C PRO A 389 -14.97 -27.43 -18.49
N PHE A 390 -16.01 -26.59 -18.43
CA PHE A 390 -15.92 -25.17 -18.75
C PHE A 390 -14.93 -24.43 -17.84
N ILE A 391 -15.07 -24.56 -16.53
CA ILE A 391 -14.18 -23.89 -15.57
C ILE A 391 -12.77 -24.45 -15.66
N TYR A 392 -12.63 -25.78 -15.73
CA TYR A 392 -11.33 -26.43 -15.83
C TYR A 392 -10.55 -25.94 -17.06
N GLU A 393 -11.16 -25.92 -18.25
CA GLU A 393 -10.49 -25.46 -19.47
C GLU A 393 -10.01 -24.01 -19.34
N ARG A 394 -10.85 -23.13 -18.78
CA ARG A 394 -10.51 -21.73 -18.58
C ARG A 394 -9.39 -21.54 -17.56
N LEU A 395 -9.40 -22.28 -16.46
CA LEU A 395 -8.33 -22.24 -15.46
C LEU A 395 -7.04 -22.84 -16.02
N ARG A 396 -7.13 -23.99 -16.72
CA ARG A 396 -5.99 -24.67 -17.34
C ARG A 396 -5.33 -23.81 -18.42
N SER A 397 -6.11 -23.07 -19.19
CA SER A 397 -5.59 -22.13 -20.20
C SER A 397 -4.80 -20.98 -19.58
N GLU A 398 -5.15 -20.52 -18.38
CA GLU A 398 -4.47 -19.39 -17.73
C GLU A 398 -3.31 -19.84 -16.84
N PHE A 399 -3.49 -20.91 -16.07
CA PHE A 399 -2.55 -21.33 -15.03
C PHE A 399 -1.78 -22.61 -15.37
N GLY A 400 -2.10 -23.26 -16.49
CA GLY A 400 -1.36 -24.42 -16.98
C GLY A 400 -1.35 -25.58 -15.99
N ALA A 401 -0.16 -26.13 -15.75
CA ALA A 401 0.05 -27.33 -14.94
C ALA A 401 -0.49 -27.24 -13.50
N ARG A 402 -0.63 -26.02 -12.98
CA ARG A 402 -1.11 -25.71 -11.62
C ARG A 402 -2.53 -26.19 -11.33
N VAL A 403 -3.32 -26.48 -12.37
CA VAL A 403 -4.74 -26.87 -12.25
C VAL A 403 -4.90 -28.35 -12.57
N VAL A 404 -5.35 -29.13 -11.58
CA VAL A 404 -5.60 -30.58 -11.70
C VAL A 404 -7.09 -30.84 -11.56
N LYS A 405 -7.69 -31.56 -12.52
CA LYS A 405 -9.10 -31.99 -12.50
C LYS A 405 -9.22 -33.34 -11.80
N LYS A 406 -10.21 -33.52 -10.92
CA LYS A 406 -10.54 -34.78 -10.23
C LYS A 406 -9.28 -35.49 -9.69
N PRO A 407 -8.47 -34.81 -8.85
CA PRO A 407 -7.18 -35.31 -8.38
C PRO A 407 -7.29 -36.63 -7.60
N GLU A 408 -6.40 -37.57 -7.92
CA GLU A 408 -6.38 -38.92 -7.34
C GLU A 408 -6.17 -38.94 -5.81
N ARG A 409 -5.43 -37.97 -5.26
CA ARG A 409 -5.18 -37.87 -3.81
C ARG A 409 -6.45 -37.69 -2.96
N PHE A 410 -7.55 -37.29 -3.59
CA PHE A 410 -8.87 -37.21 -2.96
C PHE A 410 -9.84 -38.27 -3.53
N GLY A 411 -9.32 -39.37 -4.08
CA GLY A 411 -10.13 -40.42 -4.70
C GLY A 411 -10.92 -39.99 -5.93
N GLY A 412 -10.57 -38.83 -6.52
CA GLY A 412 -11.36 -38.21 -7.60
C GLY A 412 -12.63 -37.50 -7.12
N GLU A 413 -12.83 -37.32 -5.82
CA GLU A 413 -14.04 -36.68 -5.29
C GLU A 413 -13.99 -35.15 -5.36
N ALA A 414 -12.81 -34.53 -5.18
CA ALA A 414 -12.64 -33.09 -5.37
C ALA A 414 -12.73 -32.72 -6.85
N ASP A 415 -13.39 -31.62 -7.21
CA ASP A 415 -13.56 -31.25 -8.61
C ASP A 415 -12.27 -30.76 -9.27
N ILE A 416 -11.64 -29.77 -8.64
CA ILE A 416 -10.38 -29.16 -9.10
C ILE A 416 -9.47 -28.94 -7.91
N LEU A 417 -8.16 -29.09 -8.12
CA LEU A 417 -7.11 -28.72 -7.19
C LEU A 417 -6.15 -27.74 -7.85
N PHE A 418 -5.86 -26.63 -7.17
CA PHE A 418 -4.93 -25.60 -7.60
C PHE A 418 -3.66 -25.62 -6.74
N ASP A 419 -2.49 -25.60 -7.38
CA ASP A 419 -1.15 -25.67 -6.75
C ASP A 419 -1.05 -26.77 -5.68
N ASP A 420 -1.67 -27.92 -5.95
CA ASP A 420 -1.71 -29.08 -5.06
C ASP A 420 -2.19 -28.79 -3.63
N SER A 421 -2.84 -27.65 -3.38
CA SER A 421 -3.12 -27.16 -2.02
C SER A 421 -4.49 -26.53 -1.86
N ILE A 422 -5.05 -25.90 -2.90
CA ILE A 422 -6.33 -25.18 -2.83
C ILE A 422 -7.40 -25.97 -3.59
N PRO A 423 -8.28 -26.72 -2.91
CA PRO A 423 -9.41 -27.37 -3.57
C PRO A 423 -10.45 -26.34 -4.00
N ILE A 424 -11.07 -26.60 -5.15
CA ILE A 424 -12.15 -25.81 -5.72
C ILE A 424 -13.31 -26.78 -5.97
N GLU A 425 -14.43 -26.56 -5.28
CA GLU A 425 -15.69 -27.28 -5.47
C GLU A 425 -16.62 -26.46 -6.36
N LEU A 426 -17.36 -27.15 -7.22
CA LEU A 426 -18.31 -26.54 -8.14
C LEU A 426 -19.75 -26.85 -7.70
N LYS A 427 -20.65 -25.89 -7.93
CA LYS A 427 -22.08 -26.03 -7.69
C LYS A 427 -22.88 -25.35 -8.79
N VAL A 428 -24.05 -25.90 -9.09
CA VAL A 428 -24.98 -25.31 -10.07
C VAL A 428 -26.35 -25.12 -9.44
N ARG A 429 -26.90 -23.89 -9.54
CA ARG A 429 -28.25 -23.52 -9.13
C ARG A 429 -29.11 -23.23 -10.36
N ARG A 430 -30.28 -23.85 -10.44
CA ARG A 430 -31.25 -23.66 -11.53
C ARG A 430 -32.69 -23.78 -11.06
N GLY A 431 -33.65 -23.40 -11.91
CA GLY A 431 -35.08 -23.56 -11.65
C GLY A 431 -35.61 -22.66 -10.53
N ARG A 432 -34.93 -21.54 -10.29
CA ARG A 432 -35.29 -20.57 -9.26
C ARG A 432 -35.56 -19.24 -9.96
N LYS A 433 -36.63 -18.57 -9.54
CA LYS A 433 -37.02 -17.28 -10.12
C LYS A 433 -35.96 -16.20 -9.94
N LYS A 434 -35.44 -16.07 -8.71
CA LYS A 434 -34.49 -15.00 -8.34
C LYS A 434 -33.04 -15.52 -8.21
N PRO A 435 -32.04 -14.65 -8.44
CA PRO A 435 -30.65 -14.93 -8.11
C PRO A 435 -30.48 -15.36 -6.66
N ILE A 436 -29.41 -16.10 -6.37
CA ILE A 436 -29.07 -16.49 -5.00
C ILE A 436 -28.65 -15.27 -4.17
N ASP A 437 -29.25 -15.15 -2.98
CA ASP A 437 -28.76 -14.25 -1.94
C ASP A 437 -27.55 -14.92 -1.25
N LEU A 438 -26.45 -14.17 -1.11
CA LEU A 438 -25.24 -14.69 -0.46
C LEU A 438 -25.49 -15.01 1.03
N ALA A 439 -26.48 -14.39 1.67
CA ALA A 439 -26.87 -14.74 3.03
C ALA A 439 -27.47 -16.16 3.13
N ASP A 440 -28.08 -16.65 2.04
CA ASP A 440 -28.69 -17.99 1.97
C ASP A 440 -27.73 -19.04 1.40
N ILE A 441 -26.48 -18.67 1.10
CA ILE A 441 -25.53 -19.55 0.40
C ILE A 441 -25.30 -20.86 1.16
N GLU A 442 -25.16 -20.79 2.48
CA GLU A 442 -24.95 -21.95 3.34
C GLU A 442 -26.17 -22.86 3.42
N LYS A 443 -27.37 -22.31 3.24
CA LYS A 443 -28.61 -23.09 3.21
C LYS A 443 -28.82 -23.74 1.86
N ALA A 444 -28.49 -23.03 0.79
CA ALA A 444 -28.63 -23.51 -0.59
C ALA A 444 -27.59 -24.59 -0.93
N PHE A 445 -26.36 -24.38 -0.48
CA PHE A 445 -25.23 -25.27 -0.65
C PHE A 445 -24.54 -25.36 0.70
N PRO A 446 -25.01 -26.22 1.63
CA PRO A 446 -24.28 -26.45 2.87
C PRO A 446 -22.87 -26.85 2.46
N PRO A 447 -21.83 -26.01 2.69
CA PRO A 447 -20.45 -26.34 2.34
C PRO A 447 -19.90 -27.45 3.27
N GLY A 448 -20.81 -28.08 4.04
CA GLY A 448 -20.55 -28.94 5.17
C GLY A 448 -20.27 -30.35 4.71
N GLY A 449 -19.01 -30.58 4.36
CA GLY A 449 -18.46 -31.91 4.19
C GLY A 449 -17.24 -31.89 3.30
N GLN A 450 -17.45 -31.88 1.98
CA GLN A 450 -16.43 -32.19 0.98
C GLN A 450 -15.43 -31.04 0.76
N ALA A 451 -15.84 -29.82 0.36
CA ALA A 451 -14.88 -28.70 0.26
C ALA A 451 -14.13 -28.46 1.57
N ALA A 452 -14.82 -28.46 2.71
CA ALA A 452 -14.20 -28.22 4.01
C ALA A 452 -13.21 -29.32 4.40
N SER A 453 -13.49 -30.59 4.10
CA SER A 453 -12.60 -31.72 4.39
C SER A 453 -11.36 -31.71 3.52
N TYR A 454 -11.49 -31.44 2.22
CA TYR A 454 -10.33 -31.30 1.33
C TYR A 454 -9.52 -30.04 1.68
N ALA A 455 -10.21 -28.95 2.02
CA ALA A 455 -9.59 -27.68 2.38
C ALA A 455 -8.94 -27.71 3.76
N ALA A 456 -9.27 -28.67 4.65
CA ALA A 456 -8.68 -28.75 5.98
C ALA A 456 -7.15 -28.85 5.97
N ILE A 457 -6.55 -29.39 4.89
CA ILE A 457 -5.10 -29.51 4.73
C ILE A 457 -4.42 -28.13 4.64
N SER A 458 -4.94 -27.25 3.78
CA SER A 458 -4.41 -25.89 3.58
C SER A 458 -5.13 -24.84 4.43
N ARG A 459 -6.28 -25.21 5.02
CA ARG A 459 -7.29 -24.35 5.66
C ARG A 459 -7.92 -23.32 4.72
N LEU A 460 -7.83 -23.57 3.41
CA LEU A 460 -8.33 -22.69 2.35
C LEU A 460 -9.02 -23.50 1.26
N GLY A 461 -10.20 -23.07 0.82
CA GLY A 461 -10.88 -23.67 -0.33
C GLY A 461 -11.74 -22.66 -1.07
N PHE A 462 -12.19 -23.03 -2.26
CA PHE A 462 -13.14 -22.26 -3.05
C PHE A 462 -14.41 -23.06 -3.34
N VAL A 463 -15.55 -22.38 -3.35
CA VAL A 463 -16.79 -22.91 -3.92
C VAL A 463 -17.23 -21.97 -5.04
N LEU A 464 -17.32 -22.48 -6.26
CA LEU A 464 -17.81 -21.73 -7.40
C LEU A 464 -19.24 -22.12 -7.70
N VAL A 465 -20.14 -21.15 -7.78
CA VAL A 465 -21.56 -21.39 -8.00
C VAL A 465 -21.98 -20.81 -9.34
N LEU A 466 -22.42 -21.65 -10.27
CA LEU A 466 -23.12 -21.20 -11.46
C LEU A 466 -24.59 -20.96 -11.11
N ASP A 467 -25.05 -19.71 -11.15
CA ASP A 467 -26.44 -19.34 -10.84
C ASP A 467 -27.21 -18.98 -12.12
N LEU A 468 -28.22 -19.79 -12.42
CA LEU A 468 -29.08 -19.71 -13.62
C LEU A 468 -30.54 -19.42 -13.21
N PRO A 469 -30.89 -18.16 -12.88
CA PRO A 469 -32.26 -17.79 -12.54
C PRO A 469 -33.17 -17.71 -13.77
N GLU A 470 -34.46 -18.03 -13.56
CA GLU A 470 -35.50 -18.01 -14.61
C GLU A 470 -35.92 -16.58 -15.00
N GLU A 471 -35.96 -15.64 -14.05
CA GLU A 471 -36.39 -14.26 -14.29
C GLU A 471 -35.18 -13.31 -14.40
N ASP A 472 -35.33 -12.22 -15.17
CA ASP A 472 -34.38 -11.11 -15.20
C ASP A 472 -34.24 -10.50 -13.80
N ALA A 473 -33.00 -10.25 -13.38
CA ALA A 473 -32.69 -9.51 -12.15
C ALA A 473 -32.28 -8.07 -12.46
N SER A 474 -32.45 -7.20 -11.47
CA SER A 474 -31.87 -5.86 -11.46
C SER A 474 -30.35 -5.90 -11.50
N VAL A 475 -29.71 -4.75 -11.75
CA VAL A 475 -28.26 -4.53 -11.78
C VAL A 475 -27.54 -5.41 -10.76
N VAL A 476 -26.68 -6.29 -11.27
CA VAL A 476 -25.85 -7.19 -10.46
C VAL A 476 -24.50 -6.50 -10.24
N SER A 477 -24.09 -6.35 -8.99
CA SER A 477 -22.73 -5.92 -8.65
C SER A 477 -21.85 -7.13 -8.30
N LEU A 478 -20.54 -7.00 -8.54
CA LEU A 478 -19.56 -8.02 -8.20
C LEU A 478 -19.51 -8.31 -6.69
N GLU A 479 -19.76 -7.29 -5.86
CA GLU A 479 -19.84 -7.45 -4.40
C GLU A 479 -20.91 -8.44 -3.95
N ASN A 480 -22.03 -8.50 -4.69
CA ASN A 480 -23.11 -9.44 -4.42
C ASN A 480 -22.85 -10.84 -5.00
N CYS A 481 -21.66 -11.09 -5.56
CA CYS A 481 -21.28 -12.38 -6.12
C CYS A 481 -20.21 -13.10 -5.30
N VAL A 482 -19.69 -12.48 -4.24
CA VAL A 482 -18.49 -12.95 -3.56
C VAL A 482 -18.69 -12.89 -2.05
N THR A 483 -18.38 -13.97 -1.34
CA THR A 483 -18.41 -14.01 0.13
C THR A 483 -17.37 -15.01 0.67
N THR A 484 -17.16 -14.97 1.98
CA THR A 484 -16.30 -15.91 2.71
C THR A 484 -17.10 -16.62 3.79
N LEU A 485 -16.82 -17.90 3.99
CA LEU A 485 -17.42 -18.72 5.01
C LEU A 485 -16.32 -19.35 5.87
N GLU A 486 -16.53 -19.39 7.18
CA GLU A 486 -15.62 -20.06 8.11
C GLU A 486 -16.22 -21.38 8.58
N ARG A 487 -15.39 -22.42 8.64
CA ARG A 487 -15.78 -23.76 9.11
C ARG A 487 -14.67 -24.39 9.93
N ARG A 488 -15.00 -24.95 11.08
CA ARG A 488 -14.07 -25.80 11.84
C ARG A 488 -14.21 -27.22 11.33
N TYR A 489 -13.15 -27.73 10.71
CA TYR A 489 -13.10 -29.12 10.28
C TYR A 489 -11.69 -29.70 10.53
N PRO A 490 -11.56 -30.74 11.39
CA PRO A 490 -12.59 -31.30 12.28
C PRO A 490 -13.13 -30.25 13.28
N GLU A 491 -14.27 -30.51 13.93
CA GLU A 491 -14.98 -29.51 14.77
C GLU A 491 -14.13 -28.97 15.94
N ASP A 492 -13.17 -29.76 16.39
CA ASP A 492 -12.20 -29.44 17.45
C ASP A 492 -10.95 -28.70 16.95
N ALA A 493 -10.86 -28.39 15.65
CA ALA A 493 -9.74 -27.64 15.09
C ALA A 493 -9.58 -26.27 15.79
N MET A 494 -8.34 -25.97 16.17
CA MET A 494 -7.99 -24.72 16.87
C MET A 494 -8.32 -23.46 16.05
N TYR A 495 -8.25 -23.56 14.73
CA TYR A 495 -8.51 -22.47 13.82
C TYR A 495 -9.44 -22.91 12.68
N PRO A 496 -10.34 -22.04 12.19
CA PRO A 496 -11.26 -22.38 11.11
C PRO A 496 -10.54 -22.54 9.77
N THR A 497 -11.12 -23.34 8.89
CA THR A 497 -10.91 -23.34 7.44
C THR A 497 -11.73 -22.20 6.84
N CYS A 498 -11.13 -21.43 5.93
CA CYS A 498 -11.81 -20.38 5.19
C CYS A 498 -12.19 -20.88 3.80
N ILE A 499 -13.46 -20.69 3.42
CA ILE A 499 -13.99 -21.04 2.10
C ILE A 499 -14.41 -19.75 1.41
N VAL A 500 -13.80 -19.45 0.27
CA VAL A 500 -14.20 -18.32 -0.58
C VAL A 500 -15.27 -18.81 -1.55
N VAL A 501 -16.44 -18.16 -1.54
CA VAL A 501 -17.54 -18.49 -2.45
C VAL A 501 -17.64 -17.41 -3.52
N ILE A 502 -17.63 -17.83 -4.78
CA ILE A 502 -17.77 -16.95 -5.95
C ILE A 502 -18.92 -17.44 -6.81
N VAL A 503 -19.91 -16.57 -7.03
CA VAL A 503 -21.13 -16.85 -7.78
C VAL A 503 -21.01 -16.24 -9.18
N PHE A 504 -21.02 -17.11 -10.19
CA PHE A 504 -21.13 -16.75 -11.60
C PHE A 504 -22.61 -16.48 -11.92
N ARG A 505 -23.03 -15.22 -11.76
CA ARG A 505 -24.42 -14.81 -12.00
C ARG A 505 -24.71 -14.62 -13.48
N CYS A 506 -25.49 -15.53 -14.05
CA CYS A 506 -25.83 -15.55 -15.47
C CYS A 506 -27.28 -15.09 -15.71
N VAL A 507 -27.54 -13.81 -15.45
CA VAL A 507 -28.88 -13.21 -15.55
C VAL A 507 -29.13 -12.70 -16.97
N ALA A 508 -30.31 -12.94 -17.55
CA ALA A 508 -30.67 -12.31 -18.82
C ALA A 508 -30.80 -10.79 -18.62
N ARG A 509 -30.08 -10.00 -19.44
CA ARG A 509 -30.32 -8.57 -19.55
C ARG A 509 -31.32 -8.35 -20.67
N SER A 510 -32.58 -8.04 -20.33
CA SER A 510 -33.50 -7.51 -21.35
C SER A 510 -33.04 -6.10 -21.78
N PRO A 511 -32.78 -5.85 -23.08
CA PRO A 511 -32.29 -4.55 -23.56
C PRO A 511 -33.19 -3.37 -23.16
N SER A 512 -34.48 -3.63 -22.96
CA SER A 512 -35.51 -2.63 -22.64
C SER A 512 -35.48 -2.08 -21.21
N LYS A 513 -34.67 -2.67 -20.30
CA LYS A 513 -34.56 -2.25 -18.88
C LYS A 513 -33.25 -1.54 -18.54
N SER A 514 -32.43 -1.21 -19.54
CA SER A 514 -31.10 -0.58 -19.36
C SER A 514 -31.05 0.93 -19.66
N ARG A 515 -32.19 1.63 -19.57
CA ARG A 515 -32.26 3.09 -19.65
C ARG A 515 -32.65 3.72 -18.33
#